data_AF-A0A8H6J2D1-F1
#
_entry.id   AF-A0A8H6J2D1-F1
#
_cell.length_a   1.000
_cell.length_b   1.000
_cell.length_c   1.000
_cell.angle_alpha   90.00
_cell.angle_beta   90.00
_cell.angle_gamma   90.00
#
_symmetry.space_group_name_H-M   'P 1'
#
loop_
_entity.id
_entity.type
_entity.pdbx_description
1 polymer ?
#
loop_
_entity_poly.entity_id
_entity_poly.type
_entity_poly.pdbx_seq_one_letter_code
_entity_poly.pdbx_strand_id
1 'polypeptide(L)' 'MHERTHTGVKPLECKICGKHFSESTNLTKHRRTHDNRRHECQTCGHKFCRLDQLRRHERTKHSTP' A
#
# COMPACT_ATOMS: atom_id res chain seq x y z
N MET A 1 -37.43 6.56 -15.45
CA MET A 1 -36.64 5.32 -15.62
C MET A 1 -35.19 5.68 -15.89
N HIS A 2 -34.38 5.84 -14.85
CA HIS A 2 -32.93 5.68 -14.84
C HIS A 2 -32.64 5.14 -13.43
N GLU A 3 -33.06 3.91 -13.18
CA GLU A 3 -32.59 3.18 -12.00
C GLU A 3 -31.11 2.93 -12.26
N ARG A 4 -30.27 3.81 -11.71
CA ARG A 4 -28.82 3.66 -11.72
C ARG A 4 -28.51 2.42 -10.89
N THR A 5 -28.49 1.30 -11.60
CA THR A 5 -27.74 0.08 -11.31
C THR A 5 -26.40 0.47 -10.68
N HIS A 6 -26.31 0.34 -9.35
CA HIS A 6 -25.11 0.03 -8.58
C HIS A 6 -25.42 0.21 -7.09
N THR A 7 -26.37 -0.56 -6.54
CA THR A 7 -26.45 -0.83 -5.10
C THR A 7 -25.38 -1.83 -4.66
N GLY A 8 -24.18 -1.76 -5.27
CA GLY A 8 -22.97 -2.35 -4.73
C GLY A 8 -22.48 -1.50 -3.55
N VAL A 9 -23.38 -1.22 -2.60
CA VAL A 9 -23.06 -0.50 -1.38
C VAL A 9 -22.10 -1.40 -0.64
N LYS A 10 -20.84 -1.08 -0.79
CA LYS A 10 -19.72 -1.74 -0.14
C LYS A 10 -19.49 -0.93 1.13
N PRO A 11 -20.09 -1.31 2.29
CA PRO A 11 -20.10 -0.43 3.47
C PRO A 11 -18.70 -0.21 4.04
N LEU A 12 -17.74 -1.04 3.62
CA LEU A 12 -16.40 -1.05 4.15
C LEU A 12 -15.49 -0.19 3.28
N GLU A 13 -15.40 1.08 3.65
CA GLU A 13 -14.49 2.02 3.03
C GLU A 13 -13.07 1.90 3.62
N CYS A 14 -12.07 1.88 2.75
CA CYS A 14 -10.70 2.06 3.14
C CYS A 14 -10.42 3.54 3.43
N LYS A 15 -10.30 3.90 4.72
CA LYS A 15 -9.96 5.27 5.17
C LYS A 15 -8.63 5.83 4.66
N ILE A 16 -7.81 5.04 3.96
CA ILE A 16 -6.51 5.44 3.44
C ILE A 16 -6.61 5.95 2.00
N CYS A 17 -7.51 5.37 1.18
CA CYS A 17 -7.66 5.75 -0.23
C CYS A 17 -9.11 5.90 -0.70
N GLY A 18 -10.09 5.78 0.20
CA GLY A 18 -11.52 5.87 -0.12
C GLY A 18 -12.07 4.67 -0.91
N LYS A 19 -11.30 3.60 -1.10
CA LYS A 19 -11.75 2.44 -1.88
C LYS A 19 -12.73 1.59 -1.07
N HIS A 20 -13.86 1.24 -1.68
CA HIS A 20 -14.92 0.50 -1.01
C HIS A 20 -14.80 -1.03 -1.25
N PHE A 21 -15.10 -1.82 -0.22
CA PHE A 21 -15.06 -3.29 -0.21
C PHE A 21 -16.39 -3.89 0.28
N SER A 22 -16.76 -5.04 -0.28
CA SER A 22 -17.97 -5.78 0.10
C SER A 22 -17.77 -6.62 1.37
N GLU A 23 -16.53 -6.99 1.67
CA GLU A 23 -16.17 -7.89 2.77
C GLU A 23 -15.06 -7.30 3.63
N SER A 24 -15.13 -7.53 4.94
CA SER A 24 -14.16 -7.05 5.93
C SER A 24 -12.81 -7.74 5.80
N THR A 25 -12.80 -9.00 5.37
CA THR A 25 -11.60 -9.78 5.04
C THR A 25 -10.83 -9.14 3.88
N ASN A 26 -11.54 -8.72 2.83
CA ASN A 26 -10.96 -8.06 1.66
C ASN A 26 -10.47 -6.65 2.00
N LEU A 27 -11.23 -5.87 2.78
CA LEU A 27 -10.76 -4.59 3.30
C LEU A 27 -9.49 -4.77 4.16
N THR A 28 -9.44 -5.79 5.02
CA THR A 28 -8.29 -6.03 5.91
C THR A 28 -7.05 -6.44 5.11
N LYS A 29 -7.18 -7.33 4.13
CA LYS A 29 -6.09 -7.68 3.20
C LYS A 29 -5.61 -6.46 2.42
N HIS A 30 -6.54 -5.64 1.94
CA HIS A 30 -6.22 -4.40 1.24
C HIS A 30 -5.54 -3.36 2.16
N ARG A 31 -5.95 -3.23 3.42
CA ARG A 31 -5.26 -2.34 4.37
C ARG A 31 -3.78 -2.71 4.55
N ARG A 32 -3.41 -3.98 4.40
CA ARG A 32 -2.00 -4.41 4.39
C ARG A 32 -1.23 -3.96 3.16
N THR A 33 -1.90 -3.67 2.03
CA THR A 33 -1.24 -3.06 0.87
C THR A 33 -0.98 -1.57 1.08
N HIS A 34 -1.78 -0.94 1.96
CA HIS A 34 -1.55 0.43 2.41
C HIS A 34 -0.58 0.55 3.56
N ASP A 35 -0.37 -0.53 4.32
CA ASP A 35 0.85 -0.78 5.07
C ASP A 35 2.01 -0.94 4.06
N ASN A 36 2.21 0.13 3.28
CA ASN A 36 3.44 0.57 2.70
C ASN A 36 4.41 0.73 3.86
N ARG A 37 4.88 -0.38 4.44
CA ARG A 37 6.21 -0.46 5.03
C ARG A 37 7.18 -0.16 3.89
N ARG A 38 7.21 1.11 3.52
CA ARG A 38 8.17 1.71 2.64
C ARG A 38 9.43 1.71 3.47
N HIS A 39 10.30 0.79 3.11
CA HIS A 39 11.63 0.71 3.67
C HIS A 39 12.37 1.93 3.14
N GLU A 40 12.51 2.93 4.01
CA GLU A 40 13.21 4.17 3.71
C GLU A 40 14.69 3.97 3.99
N CYS A 41 15.52 4.27 2.99
CA CYS A 41 16.94 4.34 3.21
C CYS A 41 17.26 5.52 4.13
N GLN A 42 17.89 5.24 5.27
CA GLN A 42 18.24 6.29 6.23
C GLN A 42 19.32 7.25 5.71
N THR A 43 20.07 6.85 4.67
CA THR A 43 21.15 7.64 4.09
C THR A 43 20.68 8.65 3.05
N CYS A 44 19.67 8.29 2.24
CA CYS A 44 19.20 9.13 1.12
C CYS A 44 17.69 9.43 1.12
N GLY A 45 16.93 8.88 2.07
CA GLY A 45 15.48 9.06 2.17
C GLY A 45 14.67 8.34 1.07
N HIS A 46 15.30 7.53 0.23
CA HIS A 46 14.60 6.83 -0.85
C HIS A 46 13.72 5.72 -0.29
N LYS A 47 12.45 5.70 -0.71
CA LYS A 47 11.43 4.76 -0.23
C LYS A 47 11.31 3.56 -1.16
N PHE A 48 11.34 2.36 -0.59
CA PHE A 48 11.18 1.10 -1.33
C PHE A 48 10.00 0.30 -0.81
N CYS A 49 9.20 -0.27 -1.71
CA CYS A 49 8.05 -1.10 -1.32
C CYS A 49 8.45 -2.51 -0.82
N ARG A 50 9.74 -2.88 -0.92
CA ARG A 50 10.27 -4.17 -0.46
C ARG A 50 11.61 -4.00 0.25
N LEU A 51 11.84 -4.78 1.31
CA LEU A 51 13.06 -4.73 2.11
C LEU A 51 14.30 -5.18 1.33
N ASP A 52 14.17 -6.17 0.43
CA ASP A 52 15.27 -6.65 -0.42
C ASP A 52 15.79 -5.56 -1.35
N GLN A 53 14.89 -4.72 -1.88
CA GLN A 53 15.27 -3.60 -2.73
C GLN A 53 16.00 -2.51 -1.94
N LEU A 54 15.55 -2.20 -0.71
CA LEU A 54 16.28 -1.30 0.16
C LEU A 54 17.68 -1.86 0.46
N ARG A 55 17.79 -3.11 0.91
CA ARG A 55 19.09 -3.72 1.27
C ARG A 55 20.07 -3.73 0.10
N ARG A 56 19.60 -4.04 -1.10
CA ARG A 56 20.43 -4.01 -2.32
C ARG A 56 20.83 -2.57 -2.67
N HIS A 57 19.92 -1.62 -2.54
CA HIS A 57 20.21 -0.21 -2.75
C HIS A 57 21.29 0.28 -1.78
N GLU A 58 21.14 0.01 -0.49
CA GLU A 58 22.13 0.38 0.54
C GLU A 58 23.49 -0.24 0.24
N ARG A 59 23.55 -1.53 -0.12
CA ARG A 59 24.81 -2.22 -0.45
C ARG A 59 25.46 -1.75 -1.76
N THR A 60 24.72 -1.18 -2.72
CA THR A 60 25.29 -0.80 -4.03
C THR A 60 25.49 0.70 -4.18
N LYS A 61 24.67 1.51 -3.51
CA LYS A 61 24.70 2.98 -3.56
C LYS A 61 25.34 3.59 -2.31
N HIS A 62 25.33 2.87 -1.19
CA HIS A 62 25.85 3.34 0.09
C HIS A 62 26.87 2.39 0.72
N SER A 63 27.33 1.34 0.02
CA SER A 63 28.59 0.68 0.39
C SER A 63 29.72 1.63 0.06
N THR A 64 30.20 2.34 1.08
CA THR A 64 31.57 2.83 1.11
C THR A 64 32.54 1.64 1.07
N PRO A 65 33.70 1.76 0.39
CA PRO A 65 34.76 0.75 0.39
C PRO A 65 35.30 0.45 1.80
#